data_AF-A0A1F7V579-F1
#
_entry.id   AF-A0A1F7V579-F1
#
_cell.length_a   1.000
_cell.length_b   1.000
_cell.length_c   1.000
_cell.angle_alpha   90.00
_cell.angle_beta   90.00
_cell.angle_gamma   90.00
#
_symmetry.space_group_name_H-M   'P 1'
#
loop_
_entity.id
_entity.type
_entity.pdbx_description
1 polymer ?
#
loop_
_entity_poly.entity_id
_entity_poly.type
_entity_poly.pdbx_seq_one_letter_code
_entity_poly.pdbx_strand_id
1 'polypeptide(L)'
;MLFQIIALILIALIVGRIALQYRRQAISGKEFLFWSLFWVLAAAGISVPNALTFLANALGIGRGTDLAFYASFVIVGFMLFRMVVRMDKMERDVTKVVRHLALKNDELGMRNEGTGESSSSHQL
;
A
#
# COMPACT_ATOMS: atom_id res chain seq x y z
N MET A 1 16.12 -10.71 -28.89
CA MET A 1 17.01 -9.57 -28.58
C MET A 1 16.25 -8.32 -28.13
N LEU A 2 15.21 -7.86 -28.85
CA LEU A 2 14.42 -6.68 -28.46
C LEU A 2 13.75 -6.80 -27.07
N PHE A 3 13.18 -7.96 -26.76
CA PHE A 3 12.52 -8.25 -25.48
C PHE A 3 13.46 -8.11 -24.27
N GLN A 4 14.72 -8.56 -24.40
CA GLN A 4 15.73 -8.44 -23.33
C GLN A 4 16.11 -6.99 -23.05
N ILE A 5 16.19 -6.15 -24.10
CA ILE A 5 16.52 -4.73 -23.95
C ILE A 5 15.38 -3.99 -23.25
N ILE A 6 14.13 -4.25 -23.66
CA ILE A 6 12.94 -3.66 -23.03
C ILE A 6 12.84 -4.09 -21.55
N ALA A 7 13.10 -5.38 -21.26
CA ALA A 7 13.11 -5.89 -19.90
C ALA A 7 14.21 -5.23 -19.02
N LEU A 8 15.43 -5.07 -19.55
CA LEU A 8 16.51 -4.39 -18.85
C LEU A 8 16.21 -2.92 -18.55
N ILE A 9 15.63 -2.19 -19.52
CA ILE A 9 15.21 -0.80 -19.33
C ILE A 9 14.13 -0.70 -18.25
N LEU A 10 13.14 -1.60 -18.26
CA LEU A 10 12.12 -1.66 -17.22
C LEU A 10 12.73 -1.90 -15.84
N ILE A 11 13.61 -2.89 -15.70
CA ILE A 11 14.30 -3.19 -14.43
C ILE A 11 15.10 -1.97 -13.95
N ALA A 12 15.83 -1.30 -14.85
CA ALA A 12 16.58 -0.10 -14.49
C ALA A 12 15.67 1.04 -14.00
N LEU A 13 14.52 1.26 -14.64
CA LEU A 13 13.53 2.24 -14.20
C LEU A 13 12.91 1.91 -12.84
N ILE A 14 12.63 0.63 -12.60
CA ILE A 14 12.10 0.12 -11.34
C ILE A 14 13.12 0.30 -10.20
N VAL A 15 14.36 -0.13 -10.42
CA VAL A 15 15.45 0.04 -9.45
C VAL A 15 15.71 1.53 -9.18
N GLY A 16 15.68 2.37 -10.21
CA GLY A 16 15.78 3.82 -10.08
C GLY A 16 14.64 4.42 -9.25
N ARG A 17 13.39 3.99 -9.48
CA ARG A 17 12.22 4.41 -8.69
C ARG A 17 12.35 3.99 -7.22
N ILE A 18 12.76 2.75 -6.97
CA ILE A 18 12.97 2.19 -5.64
C ILE A 18 14.06 2.95 -4.89
N ALA A 19 15.19 3.24 -5.56
CA ALA A 19 16.27 4.04 -5.00
C ALA A 19 15.83 5.48 -4.69
N LEU A 20 15.03 6.10 -5.55
CA LEU A 20 14.49 7.44 -5.34
C LEU A 20 13.50 7.49 -4.15
N GLN A 21 12.73 6.42 -3.96
CA GLN A 21 11.75 6.30 -2.89
C GLN A 21 12.41 6.00 -1.53
N TYR A 22 13.51 5.24 -1.53
CA TYR A 22 14.38 5.04 -0.37
C TYR A 22 15.01 6.35 0.11
N ARG A 23 15.48 7.18 -0.83
CA ARG A 23 16.10 8.46 -0.52
C ARG A 23 15.14 9.49 0.09
N ARG A 24 13.82 9.29 -0.05
CA ARG A 24 12.78 10.17 0.48
C ARG A 24 12.26 9.78 1.88
N GLN A 25 12.81 8.73 2.51
CA GLN A 25 12.41 8.23 3.85
C GLN A 25 10.89 8.01 4.07
N ALA A 26 10.10 7.93 3.00
CA ALA A 26 8.64 7.84 3.07
C ALA A 26 8.11 6.42 3.32
N ILE A 27 9.01 5.42 3.44
CA ILE A 27 8.67 4.00 3.50
C ILE A 27 9.50 3.34 4.62
N SER A 28 8.86 2.53 5.46
CA SER A 28 9.54 1.72 6.49
C SER A 28 10.51 0.75 5.80
N GLY A 29 11.72 0.55 6.34
CA GLY A 29 12.75 -0.29 5.71
C GLY A 29 12.28 -1.70 5.32
N LYS A 30 11.23 -2.22 5.99
CA LYS A 30 10.56 -3.48 5.67
C LYS A 30 9.81 -3.46 4.34
N GLU A 31 9.07 -2.40 4.03
CA GLU A 31 8.38 -2.26 2.74
C GLU A 31 9.39 -2.08 1.59
N PHE A 32 10.49 -1.36 1.81
CA PHE A 32 11.56 -1.27 0.82
C PHE A 32 12.18 -2.65 0.52
N LEU A 33 12.50 -3.43 1.57
CA LEU A 33 13.06 -4.77 1.41
C LEU A 33 12.08 -5.70 0.67
N PHE A 34 10.80 -5.65 1.02
CA PHE A 34 9.76 -6.45 0.39
C PHE A 34 9.62 -6.14 -1.11
N TRP A 35 9.54 -4.85 -1.46
CA TRP A 35 9.45 -4.42 -2.86
C TRP A 35 10.71 -4.73 -3.65
N SER A 36 11.89 -4.49 -3.07
CA SER A 36 13.17 -4.81 -3.72
C SER A 36 13.28 -6.31 -4.00
N LEU A 37 12.95 -7.17 -3.04
CA LEU A 37 12.98 -8.62 -3.19
C LEU A 37 11.98 -9.10 -4.25
N PHE A 38 10.77 -8.53 -4.26
CA PHE A 38 9.75 -8.83 -5.26
C PHE A 38 10.25 -8.55 -6.68
N TRP A 39 10.86 -7.38 -6.91
CA TRP A 39 11.38 -7.01 -8.22
C TRP A 39 12.61 -7.82 -8.64
N VAL A 40 13.48 -8.20 -7.69
CA VAL A 40 14.60 -9.12 -7.95
C VAL A 40 14.10 -10.50 -8.37
N LEU A 41 13.07 -11.03 -7.69
CA LEU A 41 12.44 -12.30 -8.04
C LEU A 41 11.75 -12.24 -9.41
N ALA A 42 11.06 -11.13 -9.71
CA ALA A 42 10.46 -10.91 -11.03
C ALA A 42 11.52 -10.85 -12.14
N ALA A 43 12.63 -10.14 -11.92
CA ALA A 43 13.75 -10.08 -12.84
C ALA A 43 14.39 -11.46 -13.05
N ALA A 44 14.61 -12.23 -11.98
CA ALA A 44 15.14 -13.58 -12.05
C ALA A 44 14.22 -14.52 -12.85
N GLY A 45 12.91 -14.42 -12.67
CA GLY A 45 11.92 -15.17 -13.45
C GLY A 45 11.94 -14.82 -14.93
N ILE A 46 12.11 -13.54 -15.28
CA ILE A 46 12.20 -13.10 -16.68
C ILE A 46 13.52 -13.53 -17.32
N SER A 47 14.63 -13.52 -16.57
CA SER A 47 15.96 -13.85 -17.08
C SER A 47 16.18 -15.35 -17.34
N VAL A 48 15.41 -16.24 -16.69
CA VAL A 48 15.58 -17.70 -16.84
C VAL A 48 14.26 -18.38 -17.21
N PRO A 49 13.82 -18.29 -18.49
CA PRO A 49 12.61 -18.97 -18.95
C PRO A 49 12.67 -20.50 -18.72
N ASN A 50 13.87 -21.10 -18.76
CA ASN A 50 14.07 -22.53 -18.50
C ASN A 50 13.70 -22.97 -17.06
N ALA A 51 13.83 -22.09 -16.06
CA ALA A 51 13.45 -22.39 -14.68
C ALA A 51 11.92 -22.42 -14.51
N LEU A 52 11.21 -21.50 -15.20
CA LEU A 52 9.75 -21.53 -15.24
C LEU A 52 9.24 -22.77 -15.99
N THR A 53 9.93 -23.20 -17.05
CA THR A 53 9.58 -24.44 -17.77
C THR A 53 9.75 -25.69 -16.91
N PHE A 54 10.76 -25.75 -16.04
CA PHE A 54 10.95 -26.86 -15.10
C PHE A 54 9.84 -26.93 -14.04
N LEU A 55 9.51 -25.78 -13.43
CA LEU A 55 8.45 -25.69 -12.43
C LEU A 55 7.05 -25.94 -13.03
N ALA A 56 6.83 -25.50 -14.27
CA ALA A 56 5.57 -25.70 -14.99
C ALA A 56 5.37 -27.16 -15.42
N ASN A 57 6.43 -27.86 -15.82
CA ASN A 57 6.39 -29.30 -16.06
C ASN A 57 6.10 -30.09 -14.78
N ALA A 58 6.63 -29.67 -13.63
CA ALA A 58 6.31 -30.30 -12.34
C ALA A 58 4.84 -30.08 -11.90
N LEU A 59 4.20 -29.02 -12.39
CA LEU A 59 2.80 -28.67 -12.10
C LEU A 59 1.83 -29.06 -13.23
N GLY A 60 2.30 -29.70 -14.30
CA GLY A 60 1.47 -30.19 -15.41
C GLY A 60 0.96 -29.12 -16.39
N ILE A 61 1.55 -27.93 -16.41
CA ILE A 61 1.14 -26.81 -17.27
C ILE A 61 2.20 -26.61 -18.37
N GLY A 62 1.83 -26.86 -19.62
CA GLY A 62 2.76 -26.94 -20.76
C GLY A 62 3.53 -25.66 -21.12
N ARG A 63 3.27 -24.52 -20.45
CA ARG A 63 3.95 -23.24 -20.67
C ARG A 63 4.17 -22.50 -19.34
N GLY A 64 5.42 -22.37 -18.90
CA GLY A 64 5.74 -21.74 -17.62
C GLY A 64 5.42 -20.26 -17.51
N THR A 65 5.30 -19.57 -18.64
CA THR A 65 4.83 -18.17 -18.67
C THR A 65 3.39 -18.04 -18.18
N ASP A 66 2.52 -19.00 -18.51
CA ASP A 66 1.10 -18.93 -18.16
C ASP A 66 0.91 -19.13 -16.64
N LEU A 67 1.71 -20.00 -16.03
CA LEU A 67 1.76 -20.17 -14.57
C LEU A 67 2.16 -18.87 -13.85
N ALA A 68 3.18 -18.16 -14.36
CA ALA A 68 3.59 -16.88 -13.80
C ALA A 68 2.47 -15.82 -13.94
N PHE A 69 1.74 -15.82 -15.05
CA PHE A 69 0.57 -14.96 -15.24
C PHE A 69 -0.53 -15.26 -14.23
N TYR A 70 -0.91 -16.53 -14.04
CA TYR A 70 -1.91 -16.90 -13.04
C TYR A 70 -1.49 -16.53 -11.62
N ALA A 71 -0.24 -16.81 -11.24
CA ALA A 71 0.29 -16.43 -9.93
C ALA A 71 0.28 -14.91 -9.73
N SER A 72 0.66 -14.15 -10.76
CA SER A 72 0.65 -12.68 -10.71
C SER A 72 -0.76 -12.13 -10.51
N PHE A 73 -1.76 -12.71 -11.18
CA PHE A 73 -3.14 -12.30 -11.07
C PHE A 73 -3.69 -12.55 -9.66
N VAL A 74 -3.38 -13.71 -9.07
CA VAL A 74 -3.76 -14.03 -7.68
C VAL A 74 -3.09 -13.08 -6.69
N ILE A 75 -1.79 -12.82 -6.85
CA ILE A 75 -1.03 -11.92 -5.96
C ILE A 75 -1.57 -10.49 -6.05
N VAL A 76 -1.78 -9.98 -7.26
CA VAL A 76 -2.33 -8.64 -7.49
C VAL A 76 -3.74 -8.55 -6.92
N GLY A 77 -4.59 -9.54 -7.17
CA GLY A 77 -5.94 -9.60 -6.61
C GLY A 77 -5.93 -9.56 -5.08
N PHE A 78 -5.08 -10.36 -4.44
CA PHE A 78 -4.92 -10.35 -2.98
C PHE A 78 -4.42 -9.00 -2.45
N MET A 79 -3.47 -8.38 -3.14
CA MET A 79 -2.92 -7.08 -2.77
C MET A 79 -3.96 -5.96 -2.90
N LEU A 80 -4.75 -5.97 -3.97
CA LEU A 80 -5.88 -5.06 -4.16
C LEU A 80 -6.91 -5.24 -3.05
N PHE A 81 -7.30 -6.47 -2.74
CA PHE A 81 -8.22 -6.76 -1.64
C PHE A 81 -7.71 -6.21 -0.30
N ARG A 82 -6.43 -6.47 0.03
CA ARG A 82 -5.81 -5.93 1.24
C ARG A 82 -5.79 -4.40 1.26
N MET A 83 -5.58 -3.76 0.11
CA MET A 83 -5.60 -2.31 -0.01
C MET A 83 -6.99 -1.74 0.27
N VAL A 84 -8.04 -2.33 -0.30
CA VAL A 84 -9.44 -1.93 -0.03
C VAL A 84 -9.76 -2.03 1.46
N VAL A 85 -9.46 -3.17 2.09
CA VAL A 85 -9.69 -3.36 3.53
C VAL A 85 -8.95 -2.32 4.38
N ARG A 86 -7.73 -1.95 3.98
CA ARG A 86 -6.96 -0.91 4.67
C ARG A 86 -7.56 0.48 4.48
N MET A 87 -8.09 0.78 3.30
CA MET A 87 -8.78 2.04 3.00
C MET A 87 -10.06 2.17 3.85
N ASP A 88 -10.89 1.12 3.91
CA ASP A 88 -12.11 1.12 4.74
C ASP A 88 -11.80 1.36 6.22
N LYS A 89 -10.73 0.76 6.73
CA LYS A 89 -10.28 0.99 8.11
C LYS A 89 -9.88 2.45 8.32
N MET A 90 -9.14 3.02 7.37
CA MET A 90 -8.69 4.41 7.42
C MET A 90 -9.88 5.38 7.41
N GLU A 91 -10.90 5.13 6.57
CA GLU A 91 -12.12 5.92 6.52
C GLU A 91 -12.90 5.90 7.86
N ARG A 92 -13.02 4.72 8.47
CA ARG A 92 -13.64 4.57 9.80
C ARG A 92 -12.88 5.33 10.87
N ASP A 93 -11.56 5.31 10.84
CA ASP A 93 -10.74 6.01 11.82
C ASP A 93 -10.82 7.54 11.63
N VAL A 94 -10.84 8.03 10.38
CA VAL A 94 -11.13 9.45 10.08
C VAL A 94 -12.49 9.85 10.62
N THR A 95 -13.53 9.04 10.39
CA THR A 95 -14.90 9.30 10.87
C THR A 95 -14.96 9.42 12.39
N LYS A 96 -14.26 8.54 13.13
CA LYS A 96 -14.17 8.60 14.60
C LYS A 96 -13.49 9.88 15.07
N VAL A 97 -12.39 10.27 14.42
CA VAL A 97 -11.65 11.49 14.77
C VAL A 97 -12.52 12.72 14.57
N VAL A 98 -13.21 12.83 13.43
CA VAL A 98 -14.13 13.94 13.14
C VAL A 98 -15.28 13.99 14.15
N ARG A 99 -15.90 12.85 14.46
CA ARG A 99 -16.99 12.79 15.46
C ARG A 99 -16.51 13.21 16.85
N HIS A 100 -15.34 12.78 17.26
CA HIS A 100 -14.76 13.15 18.55
C HIS A 100 -14.48 14.65 18.63
N LEU A 101 -13.96 15.25 17.55
CA LEU A 101 -13.76 16.71 17.45
C LEU A 101 -15.07 17.48 17.52
N ALA A 102 -16.12 17.01 16.83
CA ALA A 102 -17.44 17.66 16.85
C ALA A 102 -18.06 17.67 18.26
N LEU A 103 -18.06 16.52 18.96
CA LEU A 103 -18.59 16.42 20.33
C LEU A 103 -17.79 17.29 21.32
N LYS A 104 -16.46 17.28 21.20
CA LYS A 104 -15.59 18.10 22.06
C LYS A 104 -15.84 19.61 21.85
N ASN A 105 -16.08 20.05 20.62
CA ASN A 105 -16.39 21.46 20.35
C ASN A 105 -17.75 21.88 20.92
N ASP A 106 -18.74 20.98 20.89
CA ASP A 106 -20.08 21.21 21.45
C ASP A 106 -20.03 21.35 22.98
N GLU A 107 -19.30 20.45 23.66
CA GLU A 107 -19.07 20.54 25.12
C GLU A 107 -18.36 21.84 25.53
N LEU A 108 -17.42 22.32 24.72
CA LEU A 108 -16.73 23.59 24.97
C LEU A 108 -17.63 24.81 24.76
N GLY A 109 -18.59 24.74 23.82
CA GLY A 109 -19.62 25.77 23.64
C GLY A 109 -20.52 25.89 24.87
N MET A 110 -21.04 24.75 25.33
CA MET A 110 -21.93 24.66 26.50
C MET A 110 -21.25 25.14 27.80
N ARG A 111 -19.94 24.91 27.96
CA ARG A 111 -19.21 25.38 29.16
C ARG A 111 -19.06 26.91 29.21
N ASN A 112 -18.87 27.56 28.07
CA ASN A 112 -18.68 29.01 28.03
C ASN A 112 -19.99 29.78 28.29
N GLU A 113 -21.13 29.26 27.85
CA GLU A 113 -22.46 29.85 28.12
C GLU A 113 -22.82 29.79 29.62
N GLY A 114 -22.58 28.66 30.29
CA GLY A 114 -22.86 28.50 31.73
C GLY A 114 -22.01 29.40 32.64
N THR A 115 -20.78 29.75 32.24
CA THR A 115 -19.95 30.71 32.98
C THR A 115 -20.32 32.18 32.76
N GLY A 116 -21.01 32.50 31.65
CA GLY A 116 -21.45 33.88 31.34
C GLY A 116 -22.72 34.29 32.09
N GLU A 117 -23.69 33.38 32.23
CA GLU A 117 -24.95 33.66 32.94
C GLU A 117 -24.79 33.74 34.47
N SER A 118 -23.88 32.94 35.05
CA SER A 118 -23.66 32.95 36.50
C SER A 118 -23.00 34.23 37.01
N SER A 119 -22.32 35.01 36.16
CA SER A 119 -21.68 36.27 36.57
C SER A 119 -22.62 37.49 36.48
N SER A 120 -23.72 37.39 35.74
CA SER A 120 -24.65 38.51 35.52
C SER A 120 -25.77 38.56 36.57
N SER A 121 -26.08 37.43 37.21
CA SER A 121 -27.14 37.28 38.21
C SER A 121 -26.76 37.78 39.62
N HIS A 122 -25.49 38.13 39.86
CA HIS A 122 -25.01 38.67 41.13
C HIS A 122 -24.88 40.21 41.18
N GLN A 123 -25.28 40.93 40.12
CA GLN A 123 -25.21 42.39 40.05
C GLN A 123 -26.57 43.11 40.10
N LEU A 124 -27.65 42.40 40.47
CA LEU A 124 -28.97 42.99 40.70
C LEU A 124 -29.37 42.90 42.18
#